data_AF-A0A6T9Z9J2-F1
#
_entry.id   AF-A0A6T9Z9J2-F1
#
_cell.length_a   1.000
_cell.length_b   1.000
_cell.length_c   1.000
_cell.angle_alpha   90.00
_cell.angle_beta   90.00
_cell.angle_gamma   90.00
#
_symmetry.space_group_name_H-M   'P 1'
#
loop_
_entity.id
_entity.type
_entity.pdbx_description
1 polymer ?
#
loop_
_entity_poly.entity_id
_entity_poly.type
_entity_poly.pdbx_seq_one_letter_code
_entity_poly.pdbx_strand_id
1 'polypeptide(L)'
;KFNRIVAFDARVPHGVRVVEGTRDPMHSRIVLHGWFAEPAPFFEGALDEYQAADALQEALDVLFEQLAQLPVVVGVLSFRLHINGADGCVASVEGPLTDTLVARPQALERGEDPIGVRDAIWTVISSIMSQARFPPIDGSSGEHQPFDRSTNRIGTSSDEHSRDSWITIPLVFDD
;
A
#
# COMPACT_ATOMS: atom_id res chain seq x y z
N LYS A 1 -6.81 -16.21 20.66
CA LYS A 1 -5.66 -16.04 21.58
C LYS A 1 -5.62 -14.58 22.02
N PHE A 2 -5.19 -14.30 23.26
CA PHE A 2 -4.95 -12.93 23.73
C PHE A 2 -3.81 -12.27 22.94
N ASN A 3 -3.81 -10.94 22.88
CA ASN A 3 -2.83 -10.12 22.15
C ASN A 3 -2.62 -10.57 20.69
N ARG A 4 -3.71 -10.76 19.96
CA ARG A 4 -3.71 -11.12 18.55
C ARG A 4 -4.51 -10.09 17.77
N ILE A 5 -3.90 -9.59 16.70
CA ILE A 5 -4.58 -8.80 15.68
C ILE A 5 -5.00 -9.75 14.56
N VAL A 6 -6.21 -9.54 14.03
CA VAL A 6 -6.69 -10.15 12.80
C VAL A 6 -7.12 -9.00 11.90
N ALA A 7 -6.50 -8.89 10.74
CA ALA A 7 -6.85 -7.95 9.69
C ALA A 7 -7.24 -8.75 8.45
N PHE A 8 -8.27 -8.29 7.74
CA PHE A 8 -8.80 -8.94 6.55
C PHE A 8 -9.54 -7.89 5.71
N ASP A 9 -9.78 -8.20 4.43
CA ASP A 9 -10.57 -7.36 3.54
C ASP A 9 -12.06 -7.39 3.96
N ALA A 10 -12.57 -6.22 4.35
CA ALA A 10 -13.94 -5.98 4.77
C ALA A 10 -15.00 -6.46 3.77
N ARG A 11 -14.66 -6.47 2.48
CA ARG A 11 -15.55 -6.84 1.37
C ARG A 11 -15.82 -8.34 1.34
N VAL A 12 -14.93 -9.15 1.94
CA VAL A 12 -15.12 -10.60 2.03
C VAL A 12 -16.14 -10.92 3.12
N PRO A 13 -17.21 -11.68 2.83
CA PRO A 13 -18.19 -12.07 3.83
C PRO A 13 -17.53 -12.79 5.03
N HIS A 14 -17.78 -12.27 6.22
CA HIS A 14 -17.21 -12.79 7.45
C HIS A 14 -18.23 -12.72 8.59
N GLY A 15 -18.03 -13.55 9.60
CA GLY A 15 -18.93 -13.66 10.73
C GLY A 15 -18.20 -14.16 11.96
N VAL A 16 -18.81 -13.92 13.11
CA VAL A 16 -18.23 -14.29 14.39
C VAL A 16 -19.05 -15.42 14.98
N ARG A 17 -18.40 -16.55 15.28
CA ARG A 17 -19.06 -17.68 15.94
C ARG A 17 -19.59 -17.27 17.31
N VAL A 18 -20.74 -17.83 17.67
CA VAL A 18 -21.34 -17.71 19.00
C VAL A 18 -20.32 -18.14 20.05
N VAL A 19 -20.21 -17.34 21.11
CA VAL A 19 -19.38 -17.67 22.27
C VAL A 19 -20.22 -18.51 23.21
N GLU A 20 -19.80 -19.75 23.43
CA GLU A 20 -20.43 -20.70 24.34
C GLU A 20 -19.53 -20.91 25.57
N GLY A 21 -20.13 -21.17 26.74
CA GLY A 21 -19.39 -21.40 27.98
C GLY A 21 -20.01 -20.74 29.20
N THR A 22 -19.22 -19.99 29.95
CA THR A 22 -19.62 -19.37 31.23
C THR A 22 -20.33 -18.03 31.05
N ARG A 23 -21.19 -17.68 32.01
CA ARG A 23 -21.85 -16.37 32.12
C ARG A 23 -21.06 -15.36 32.94
N ASP A 24 -19.90 -15.75 33.46
CA ASP A 24 -19.02 -14.86 34.20
C ASP A 24 -18.32 -13.87 33.24
N PRO A 25 -18.54 -12.55 33.38
CA PRO A 25 -17.93 -11.54 32.52
C PRO A 25 -16.40 -11.52 32.58
N MET A 26 -15.77 -12.04 33.64
CA MET A 26 -14.31 -12.16 33.74
C MET A 26 -13.72 -13.13 32.69
N HIS A 27 -14.56 -14.00 32.14
CA HIS A 27 -14.21 -14.94 31.07
C HIS A 27 -14.75 -14.49 29.70
N SER A 28 -15.20 -13.24 29.59
CA SER A 28 -15.74 -12.69 28.34
C SER A 28 -14.66 -12.56 27.26
N ARG A 29 -15.10 -12.65 25.98
CA ARG A 29 -14.23 -12.36 24.83
C ARG A 29 -14.30 -10.87 24.50
N ILE A 30 -13.32 -10.12 25.02
CA ILE A 30 -13.15 -8.71 24.68
C ILE A 30 -12.36 -8.59 23.38
N VAL A 31 -12.85 -7.74 22.47
CA VAL A 31 -12.18 -7.39 21.21
C VAL A 31 -12.19 -5.88 21.03
N LEU A 32 -11.11 -5.35 20.48
CA LEU A 32 -11.08 -4.02 19.89
C LEU A 32 -11.21 -4.20 18.39
N HIS A 33 -12.16 -3.52 17.78
CA HIS A 33 -12.35 -3.52 16.33
C HIS A 33 -12.27 -2.10 15.82
N GLY A 34 -11.85 -1.97 14.57
CA GLY A 34 -11.73 -0.70 13.87
C GLY A 34 -11.64 -0.96 12.37
N TRP A 35 -11.82 0.10 11.61
CA TRP A 35 -11.65 0.10 10.16
C TRP A 35 -10.44 0.95 9.83
N PHE A 36 -9.68 0.54 8.82
CA PHE A 36 -8.80 1.48 8.14
C PHE A 36 -9.67 2.41 7.29
N ALA A 37 -9.25 3.67 7.15
CA ALA A 37 -9.86 4.59 6.20
C ALA A 37 -9.70 4.06 4.76
N GLU A 38 -10.37 4.69 3.81
CA GLU A 38 -10.15 4.39 2.39
C GLU A 38 -8.64 4.42 2.10
N PRO A 39 -8.10 3.42 1.38
CA PRO A 39 -6.68 3.35 1.14
C PRO A 39 -6.24 4.57 0.32
N ALA A 40 -5.36 5.38 0.89
CA ALA A 40 -4.74 6.51 0.23
C ALA A 40 -3.22 6.31 0.21
N PRO A 41 -2.50 6.90 -0.76
CA PRO A 41 -1.06 6.94 -0.73
C PRO A 41 -0.54 7.52 0.58
N PHE A 42 0.52 6.92 1.12
CA PHE A 42 1.19 7.37 2.33
C PHE A 42 2.61 7.83 1.98
N PHE A 43 2.95 9.06 2.36
CA PHE A 43 4.21 9.73 2.03
C PHE A 43 5.09 9.86 3.26
N GLU A 44 6.37 9.56 3.11
CA GLU A 44 7.37 9.74 4.16
C GLU A 44 8.72 10.11 3.53
N GLY A 45 9.46 11.00 4.20
CA GLY A 45 10.69 11.58 3.68
C GLY A 45 10.51 13.04 3.28
N ALA A 46 11.37 13.51 2.38
CA ALA A 46 11.46 14.92 2.00
C ALA A 46 10.50 15.34 0.87
N LEU A 47 9.91 14.39 0.15
CA LEU A 47 8.91 14.62 -0.89
C LEU A 47 7.51 14.57 -0.25
N ASP A 48 6.83 15.71 -0.23
CA ASP A 48 5.46 15.78 0.29
C ASP A 48 4.40 15.37 -0.75
N GLU A 49 3.16 15.21 -0.27
CA GLU A 49 2.01 14.81 -1.11
C GLU A 49 1.76 15.79 -2.26
N TYR A 50 1.87 17.10 -2.02
CA TYR A 50 1.60 18.13 -3.02
C TYR A 50 2.65 18.12 -4.14
N GLN A 51 3.92 17.91 -3.78
CA GLN A 51 5.02 17.82 -4.74
C GLN A 51 4.95 16.52 -5.56
N ALA A 52 4.47 15.43 -4.95
CA ALA A 52 4.37 14.12 -5.61
C ALA A 52 3.12 13.94 -6.47
N ALA A 53 2.05 14.72 -6.22
CA ALA A 53 0.72 14.46 -6.76
C ALA A 53 0.69 14.34 -8.29
N ASP A 54 1.22 15.32 -9.02
CA ASP A 54 1.15 15.33 -10.49
C ASP A 54 1.94 14.17 -11.11
N ALA A 55 3.17 13.93 -10.63
CA ALA A 55 4.02 12.83 -11.09
C ALA A 55 3.41 11.46 -10.78
N LEU A 56 2.81 11.31 -9.60
CA LEU A 56 2.13 10.08 -9.21
C LEU A 56 0.89 9.86 -10.07
N GLN A 57 0.09 10.90 -10.31
CA GLN A 57 -1.11 10.81 -11.14
C GLN A 57 -0.76 10.41 -12.58
N GLU A 58 0.25 11.02 -13.19
CA GLU A 58 0.70 10.67 -14.55
C GLU A 58 1.14 9.21 -14.64
N ALA A 59 1.91 8.72 -13.65
CA ALA A 59 2.32 7.32 -13.60
C ALA A 59 1.13 6.37 -13.39
N LEU A 60 0.16 6.75 -12.57
CA LEU A 60 -1.05 5.97 -12.33
C LEU A 60 -1.96 5.92 -13.56
N ASP A 61 -2.08 7.00 -14.32
CA ASP A 61 -2.86 7.03 -15.56
C ASP A 61 -2.31 6.01 -16.56
N VAL A 62 -1.00 6.01 -16.80
CA VAL A 62 -0.33 5.02 -17.66
C VAL A 62 -0.50 3.60 -17.11
N LEU A 63 -0.40 3.44 -15.78
CA LEU A 63 -0.61 2.16 -15.13
C LEU A 63 -2.01 1.62 -15.38
N PHE A 64 -3.05 2.43 -15.17
CA PHE A 64 -4.43 1.99 -15.33
C PHE A 64 -4.77 1.64 -16.79
N GLU A 65 -4.21 2.35 -17.76
CA GLU A 65 -4.35 2.00 -19.18
C GLU A 65 -3.80 0.60 -19.50
N GLN A 66 -2.65 0.26 -18.91
CA GLN A 66 -2.01 -1.05 -19.12
C GLN A 66 -2.72 -2.16 -18.34
N LEU A 67 -3.15 -1.89 -17.10
CA LEU A 67 -3.92 -2.84 -16.30
C LEU A 67 -5.27 -3.17 -16.93
N ALA A 68 -5.89 -2.23 -17.66
CA ALA A 68 -7.13 -2.47 -18.39
C ALA A 68 -7.01 -3.53 -19.51
N GLN A 69 -5.80 -3.91 -19.90
CA GLN A 69 -5.54 -4.98 -20.88
C GLN A 69 -5.43 -6.37 -20.24
N LEU A 70 -5.44 -6.46 -18.90
CA LEU A 70 -5.32 -7.71 -18.16
C LEU A 70 -6.69 -8.24 -17.71
N PRO A 71 -6.80 -9.55 -17.41
CA PRO A 71 -8.02 -10.10 -16.85
C PRO A 71 -8.45 -9.38 -15.57
N VAL A 72 -9.78 -9.20 -15.41
CA VAL A 72 -10.36 -8.50 -14.26
C VAL A 72 -10.07 -9.26 -12.96
N VAL A 73 -9.52 -8.53 -11.99
CA VAL A 73 -9.30 -9.00 -10.62
C VAL A 73 -10.05 -8.12 -9.64
N VAL A 74 -10.30 -8.64 -8.44
CA VAL A 74 -10.77 -7.87 -7.30
C VAL A 74 -9.84 -8.06 -6.11
N GLY A 75 -9.70 -7.05 -5.26
CA GLY A 75 -8.83 -7.12 -4.10
C GLY A 75 -8.10 -5.81 -3.85
N VAL A 76 -7.07 -5.88 -3.03
CA VAL A 76 -6.15 -4.78 -2.74
C VAL A 76 -4.74 -5.28 -2.96
N LEU A 77 -3.94 -4.50 -3.69
CA LEU A 77 -2.51 -4.68 -3.80
C LEU A 77 -1.82 -3.39 -3.38
N SER A 78 -0.86 -3.45 -2.46
CA SER A 78 -0.06 -2.29 -2.08
C SER A 78 1.42 -2.52 -2.32
N PHE A 79 2.13 -1.47 -2.71
CA PHE A 79 3.57 -1.47 -2.93
C PHE A 79 4.17 -0.15 -2.45
N ARG A 80 5.51 -0.09 -2.38
CA ARG A 80 6.23 1.12 -1.99
C ARG A 80 7.25 1.50 -3.06
N LEU A 81 7.29 2.79 -3.37
CA LEU A 81 8.33 3.39 -4.18
C LEU A 81 9.38 3.99 -3.27
N HIS A 82 10.65 3.71 -3.54
CA HIS A 82 11.77 4.44 -2.97
C HIS A 82 12.25 5.43 -4.01
N ILE A 83 12.27 6.71 -3.67
CA ILE A 83 12.55 7.82 -4.59
C ILE A 83 13.83 8.50 -4.14
N ASN A 84 14.77 8.65 -5.06
CA ASN A 84 15.98 9.40 -4.83
C ASN A 84 15.66 10.90 -4.92
N GLY A 85 15.84 11.64 -3.83
CA GLY A 85 15.50 13.06 -3.82
C GLY A 85 16.46 13.96 -4.61
N ALA A 86 17.63 13.47 -5.04
CA ALA A 86 18.56 14.27 -5.83
C ALA A 86 18.13 14.41 -7.29
N ASP A 87 17.51 13.38 -7.87
CA ASP A 87 17.13 13.34 -9.29
C ASP A 87 15.65 13.01 -9.51
N GLY A 88 14.90 12.69 -8.46
CA GLY A 88 13.48 12.33 -8.52
C GLY A 88 13.21 10.96 -9.14
N CYS A 89 14.26 10.16 -9.42
CA CYS A 89 14.10 8.84 -9.98
C CYS A 89 13.61 7.83 -8.92
N VAL A 90 12.77 6.89 -9.33
CA VAL A 90 12.43 5.73 -8.51
C VAL A 90 13.66 4.81 -8.43
N ALA A 91 14.27 4.71 -7.26
CA ALA A 91 15.40 3.84 -6.97
C ALA A 91 14.99 2.37 -6.87
N SER A 92 13.81 2.08 -6.32
CA SER A 92 13.25 0.73 -6.28
C SER A 92 11.74 0.72 -6.09
N VAL A 93 11.12 -0.39 -6.49
CA VAL A 93 9.71 -0.72 -6.20
C VAL A 93 9.70 -1.93 -5.27
N GLU A 94 9.34 -1.71 -4.01
CA GLU A 94 9.22 -2.73 -2.98
C GLU A 94 7.79 -3.28 -2.95
N GLY A 95 7.61 -4.59 -3.12
CA GLY A 95 6.32 -5.22 -2.96
C GLY A 95 6.18 -6.57 -3.65
N PRO A 96 4.95 -7.14 -3.66
CA PRO A 96 3.76 -6.61 -2.99
C PRO A 96 3.89 -6.60 -1.46
N LEU A 97 3.50 -5.50 -0.80
CA LEU A 97 3.43 -5.37 0.67
C LEU A 97 2.15 -5.99 1.24
N THR A 98 1.09 -5.96 0.44
CA THR A 98 -0.19 -6.65 0.66
C THR A 98 -0.69 -7.05 -0.70
N ASP A 99 -1.21 -8.26 -0.82
CA ASP A 99 -1.82 -8.78 -2.04
C ASP A 99 -2.98 -9.69 -1.64
N THR A 100 -4.18 -9.20 -1.93
CA THR A 100 -5.45 -9.91 -1.75
C THR A 100 -6.16 -10.13 -3.08
N LEU A 101 -5.42 -10.03 -4.20
CA LEU A 101 -6.01 -10.10 -5.54
C LEU A 101 -6.58 -11.49 -5.81
N VAL A 102 -7.80 -11.50 -6.34
CA VAL A 102 -8.52 -12.69 -6.79
C VAL A 102 -8.98 -12.43 -8.22
N ALA A 103 -8.52 -13.26 -9.15
CA ALA A 103 -8.99 -13.21 -10.53
C ALA A 103 -10.46 -13.67 -10.62
N ARG A 104 -11.27 -12.93 -11.38
CA ARG A 104 -12.67 -13.29 -11.61
C ARG A 104 -12.73 -14.51 -12.52
N PRO A 105 -13.41 -15.61 -12.13
CA PRO A 105 -13.51 -16.80 -12.97
C PRO A 105 -14.06 -16.54 -14.38
N GLN A 106 -14.92 -15.52 -14.53
CA GLN A 106 -15.50 -15.12 -15.82
C GLN A 106 -14.53 -14.35 -16.73
N ALA A 107 -13.48 -13.75 -16.15
CA ALA A 107 -12.48 -12.99 -16.89
C ALA A 107 -11.31 -13.87 -17.37
N LEU A 108 -11.23 -15.11 -16.89
CA LEU A 108 -10.15 -16.03 -17.23
C LEU A 108 -10.46 -16.81 -18.51
N GLU A 109 -9.46 -16.94 -19.38
CA GLU A 109 -9.53 -17.87 -20.49
C GLU A 109 -9.44 -19.33 -20.01
N ARG A 110 -9.90 -20.26 -20.83
CA ARG A 110 -9.92 -21.68 -20.45
C ARG A 110 -8.49 -22.21 -20.24
N GLY A 111 -8.18 -22.56 -19.00
CA GLY A 111 -6.87 -23.09 -18.61
C GLY A 111 -5.86 -22.02 -18.20
N GLU A 112 -6.29 -20.75 -18.14
CA GLU A 112 -5.50 -19.68 -17.56
C GLU A 112 -5.38 -19.85 -16.04
N ASP A 113 -4.18 -19.65 -15.51
CA ASP A 113 -3.88 -19.79 -14.10
C ASP A 113 -4.14 -18.45 -13.36
N PRO A 114 -5.04 -18.41 -12.36
CA PRO A 114 -5.26 -17.22 -11.54
C PRO A 114 -3.98 -16.65 -10.90
N ILE A 115 -2.98 -17.49 -10.60
CA ILE A 115 -1.70 -17.03 -10.05
C ILE A 115 -0.92 -16.27 -11.12
N GLY A 116 -0.88 -16.77 -12.36
CA GLY A 116 -0.23 -16.11 -13.48
C GLY A 116 -0.80 -14.72 -13.78
N VAL A 117 -2.12 -14.53 -13.60
CA VAL A 117 -2.76 -13.20 -13.73
C VAL A 117 -2.24 -12.22 -12.68
N ARG A 118 -2.08 -12.66 -11.43
CA ARG A 118 -1.55 -11.82 -10.35
C ARG A 118 -0.09 -11.43 -10.60
N ASP A 119 0.72 -12.38 -11.06
CA ASP A 119 2.12 -12.14 -11.43
C ASP A 119 2.24 -11.16 -12.60
N ALA A 120 1.34 -11.26 -13.60
CA ALA A 120 1.27 -10.32 -14.72
C ALA A 120 0.92 -8.91 -14.25
N ILE A 121 -0.07 -8.76 -13.37
CA ILE A 121 -0.43 -7.46 -12.76
C ILE A 121 0.75 -6.86 -12.03
N TRP A 122 1.43 -7.63 -11.17
CA TRP A 122 2.61 -7.13 -10.45
C TRP A 122 3.75 -6.75 -11.40
N THR A 123 3.96 -7.51 -12.46
CA THR A 123 4.97 -7.20 -13.49
C THR A 123 4.67 -5.86 -14.17
N VAL A 124 3.41 -5.59 -14.52
CA VAL A 124 2.98 -4.31 -15.10
C VAL A 124 3.18 -3.16 -14.10
N ILE A 125 2.73 -3.33 -12.85
CA ILE A 125 2.90 -2.34 -11.78
C ILE A 125 4.37 -2.00 -11.58
N SER A 126 5.20 -3.00 -11.31
CA SER A 126 6.63 -2.78 -11.03
C SER A 126 7.36 -2.16 -12.22
N SER A 127 7.03 -2.57 -13.45
CA SER A 127 7.61 -2.02 -14.68
C SER A 127 7.28 -0.54 -14.85
N ILE A 128 6.00 -0.15 -14.77
CA ILE A 128 5.56 1.23 -14.98
C ILE A 128 6.03 2.13 -13.86
N MET A 129 5.84 1.70 -12.60
CA MET A 129 6.17 2.54 -11.47
C MET A 129 7.68 2.74 -11.29
N SER A 130 8.53 1.82 -11.77
CA SER A 130 9.99 2.02 -11.80
C SER A 130 10.43 3.12 -12.77
N GLN A 131 9.59 3.45 -13.76
CA GLN A 131 9.86 4.48 -14.77
C GLN A 131 9.32 5.85 -14.37
N ALA A 132 8.51 5.94 -13.31
CA ALA A 132 8.01 7.20 -12.81
C ALA A 132 9.16 8.17 -12.45
N ARG A 133 8.87 9.47 -12.57
CA ARG A 133 9.81 10.55 -12.28
C ARG A 133 9.10 11.61 -11.46
N PHE A 134 9.63 11.85 -10.26
CA PHE A 134 9.15 12.86 -9.34
C PHE A 134 9.99 14.13 -9.45
N PRO A 135 9.51 15.27 -8.95
CA PRO A 135 10.34 16.46 -8.87
C PRO A 135 11.57 16.20 -7.97
N PRO A 136 12.77 16.67 -8.35
CA PRO A 136 13.92 16.63 -7.47
C PRO A 136 13.67 17.53 -6.24
N ILE A 137 14.23 17.12 -5.11
CA ILE A 137 14.13 17.86 -3.86
C ILE A 137 15.33 18.80 -3.78
N ASP A 138 15.07 20.05 -4.16
CA ASP A 138 15.95 21.15 -3.89
C ASP A 138 16.07 21.27 -2.36
N GLY A 139 17.27 21.26 -1.81
CA GLY A 139 17.52 21.16 -0.35
C GLY A 139 17.04 22.34 0.50
N SER A 140 15.99 23.05 0.09
CA SER A 140 15.39 24.22 0.71
C SER A 140 13.86 24.14 0.76
N SER A 141 13.28 23.11 1.38
CA SER A 141 11.90 23.20 1.86
C SER A 141 11.52 22.08 2.82
N GLY A 142 11.08 22.47 4.01
CA GLY A 142 10.24 21.66 4.90
C GLY A 142 10.99 20.86 5.96
N GLU A 143 11.16 21.41 7.16
CA GLU A 143 11.35 20.60 8.38
C GLU A 143 10.09 19.74 8.61
N HIS A 144 9.98 18.60 7.94
CA HIS A 144 9.14 17.51 8.41
C HIS A 144 10.04 16.53 9.16
N GLN A 145 10.16 16.75 10.46
CA GLN A 145 10.85 15.79 11.32
C GLN A 145 10.08 14.47 11.31
N PRO A 146 10.72 13.34 10.95
CA PRO A 146 10.08 12.04 11.01
C PRO A 146 9.65 11.75 12.45
N PHE A 147 8.42 11.27 12.63
CA PHE A 147 7.94 10.83 13.93
C PHE A 147 8.60 9.49 14.28
N ASP A 148 9.58 9.51 15.19
CA ASP A 148 10.24 8.29 15.67
C ASP A 148 9.28 7.46 16.54
N ARG A 149 8.72 6.41 15.92
CA ARG A 149 7.80 5.47 16.56
C ARG A 149 8.45 4.59 17.64
N SER A 150 9.78 4.49 17.68
CA SER A 150 10.49 3.69 18.68
C SER A 150 10.62 4.40 20.03
N THR A 151 10.64 5.74 20.03
CA THR A 151 10.83 6.56 21.23
C THR A 151 9.61 7.39 21.62
N ASN A 152 8.57 7.44 20.77
CA ASN A 152 7.36 8.25 20.97
C ASN A 152 7.71 9.73 21.28
N ARG A 153 8.76 10.23 20.61
CA ARG A 153 9.28 11.59 20.73
C ARG A 153 9.52 12.16 19.34
N ILE A 154 9.44 13.48 19.25
CA ILE A 154 9.98 14.23 18.12
C ILE A 154 11.51 14.09 18.21
N GLY A 155 12.09 13.25 17.35
CA GLY A 155 13.50 12.90 17.38
C GLY A 155 14.35 13.92 16.64
N THR A 156 15.33 14.52 17.30
CA THR A 156 16.41 15.27 16.65
C THR A 156 17.47 14.27 16.17
N SER A 157 17.32 13.74 14.96
CA SER A 157 18.39 12.99 14.32
C SER A 157 19.35 13.96 13.63
N SER A 158 20.61 13.93 14.07
CA SER A 158 21.76 14.60 13.46
C SER A 158 22.44 13.70 12.43
N ASP A 159 21.65 12.95 11.65
CA ASP A 159 22.13 12.23 10.47
C ASP A 159 21.87 13.09 9.23
N GLU A 160 22.88 13.17 8.38
CA GLU A 160 22.89 13.76 7.04
C GLU A 160 21.52 13.56 6.38
N HIS A 161 20.78 14.66 6.14
CA HIS A 161 19.39 14.63 5.68
C HIS A 161 19.29 13.76 4.44
N SER A 162 18.84 12.50 4.59
CA SER A 162 18.57 11.67 3.44
C SER A 162 17.43 12.35 2.68
N ARG A 163 17.73 12.80 1.47
CA ARG A 163 16.73 13.33 0.54
C ARG A 163 15.81 12.23 0.03
N ASP A 164 16.08 10.98 0.40
CA ASP A 164 15.26 9.86 -0.02
C ASP A 164 13.88 9.96 0.59
N SER A 165 12.89 9.61 -0.22
CA SER A 165 11.49 9.58 0.18
C SER A 165 10.89 8.25 -0.25
N TRP A 166 9.84 7.83 0.43
CA TRP A 166 9.05 6.71 -0.04
C TRP A 166 7.56 6.99 -0.01
N ILE A 167 6.88 6.44 -1.01
CA ILE A 167 5.43 6.52 -1.15
C ILE A 167 4.90 5.09 -1.11
N THR A 168 4.04 4.79 -0.14
CA THR A 168 3.30 3.53 -0.11
C THR A 168 1.97 3.74 -0.81
N ILE A 169 1.73 2.99 -1.89
CA ILE A 169 0.57 3.16 -2.76
C ILE A 169 -0.32 1.93 -2.62
N PRO A 170 -1.54 2.08 -2.08
CA PRO A 170 -2.56 1.05 -2.17
C PRO A 170 -3.37 1.18 -3.46
N LEU A 171 -3.52 0.09 -4.20
CA LEU A 171 -4.43 -0.02 -5.33
C LEU A 171 -5.61 -0.90 -4.93
N VAL A 172 -6.81 -0.35 -5.03
CA VAL A 172 -8.06 -1.08 -4.82
C VAL A 172 -8.62 -1.47 -6.19
N PHE A 173 -8.83 -2.77 -6.37
CA PHE A 173 -9.48 -3.34 -7.55
C PHE A 173 -10.90 -3.70 -7.13
N ASP A 174 -11.86 -2.91 -7.60
CA ASP A 174 -13.30 -3.09 -7.37
C ASP A 174 -14.00 -3.70 -8.60
N ASP A 175 -15.26 -4.06 -8.43
CA ASP A 175 -16.14 -4.62 -9.48
C ASP A 175 -16.65 -3.59 -10.49
#